data_AF-A0A974HRY4-F1
#
_entry.id   AF-A0A974HRY4-F1
#
_cell.length_a   1.000
_cell.length_b   1.000
_cell.length_c   1.000
_cell.angle_alpha   90.00
_cell.angle_beta   90.00
_cell.angle_gamma   90.00
#
_symmetry.space_group_name_H-M   'P 1'
#
loop_
_entity.id
_entity.type
_entity.pdbx_description
1 polymer ?
#
loop_
_entity_poly.entity_id
_entity_poly.type
_entity_poly.pdbx_seq_one_letter_code
_entity_poly.pdbx_strand_id
1 'polypeptide(L)'
;MEEVALLKREDLLPANESVKKSNKRVPFVSKYVKHMHQKENKQRSLFLNCVCCASIIKGDSIDHPTQGTKIKLHDYATCDSKGVIYMLKCPCGLVYVGQTARIKEHKGDICNLKQDTYTDTAVSRHFNTVKHTHGQLQWSVLAVVQPLSRGGNFKQKMLQREVNWILKLNS
;
A
#
# COMPACT_ATOMS: atom_id res chain seq x y z
N MET A 1 -51.16 -32.92 26.06
CA MET A 1 -51.07 -31.70 25.24
C MET A 1 -50.77 -30.58 26.20
N GLU A 2 -49.54 -30.08 26.19
CA GLU A 2 -49.18 -28.90 26.96
C GLU A 2 -48.32 -28.02 26.04
N GLU A 3 -48.78 -26.79 25.87
CA GLU A 3 -48.44 -25.86 24.81
C GLU A 3 -47.17 -25.08 25.19
N VAL A 4 -46.14 -25.11 24.34
CA VAL A 4 -44.90 -24.36 24.54
C VAL A 4 -45.16 -22.91 24.12
N ALA A 5 -45.14 -21.99 25.10
CA ALA A 5 -45.31 -20.57 24.85
C ALA A 5 -44.19 -19.99 23.94
N LEU A 6 -44.60 -19.37 22.84
CA LEU A 6 -43.72 -18.69 21.87
C LEU A 6 -43.19 -17.37 22.46
N LEU A 7 -41.90 -17.34 22.82
CA LEU A 7 -41.15 -16.13 23.10
C LEU A 7 -41.01 -15.28 21.82
N LYS A 8 -41.50 -14.04 21.85
CA LYS A 8 -41.37 -13.09 20.74
C LYS A 8 -40.04 -12.35 20.82
N ARG A 9 -39.45 -12.07 19.65
CA ARG A 9 -38.11 -11.45 19.48
C ARG A 9 -37.98 -10.02 20.00
N GLU A 10 -39.09 -9.41 20.43
CA GLU A 10 -39.17 -8.01 20.86
C GLU A 10 -38.70 -7.84 22.33
N ASP A 11 -38.65 -8.93 23.11
CA ASP A 11 -38.34 -8.92 24.54
C ASP A 11 -36.82 -8.95 24.87
N LEU A 12 -35.95 -8.99 23.86
CA LEU A 12 -34.48 -9.15 24.03
C LEU A 12 -33.65 -7.88 23.75
N LEU A 13 -34.27 -6.71 23.56
CA LEU A 13 -33.54 -5.45 23.37
C LEU A 13 -33.48 -4.65 24.67
N PRO A 14 -32.29 -4.27 25.18
CA PRO A 14 -32.18 -3.43 26.36
C PRO A 14 -32.67 -2.00 26.09
N ALA A 15 -33.36 -1.43 27.06
CA ALA A 15 -33.89 -0.07 27.02
C ALA A 15 -32.79 0.98 26.84
N ASN A 16 -33.08 1.97 26.00
CA ASN A 16 -32.16 3.03 25.60
C ASN A 16 -32.04 4.08 26.74
N GLU A 17 -30.97 4.04 27.53
CA GLU A 17 -30.69 5.07 28.54
C GLU A 17 -30.10 6.33 27.88
N SER A 18 -30.85 7.44 27.97
CA SER A 18 -30.42 8.76 27.51
C SER A 18 -29.36 9.37 28.44
N VAL A 19 -28.08 9.30 28.06
CA VAL A 19 -27.00 10.00 28.77
C VAL A 19 -26.96 11.48 28.35
N LYS A 20 -27.36 12.39 29.25
CA LYS A 20 -27.20 13.85 29.11
C LYS A 20 -25.73 14.22 29.33
N LYS A 21 -24.97 14.56 28.28
CA LYS A 21 -23.65 15.20 28.42
C LYS A 21 -23.75 16.71 28.22
N SER A 22 -23.46 17.45 29.30
CA SER A 22 -23.43 18.91 29.32
C SER A 22 -22.27 19.45 28.48
N ASN A 23 -22.59 20.39 27.59
CA ASN A 23 -21.67 20.99 26.64
C ASN A 23 -20.93 22.16 27.32
N LYS A 24 -19.71 21.93 27.79
CA LYS A 24 -18.80 23.01 28.20
C LYS A 24 -17.75 23.20 27.10
N ARG A 25 -18.03 24.11 26.17
CA ARG A 25 -17.01 24.58 25.20
C ARG A 25 -16.00 25.45 25.93
N VAL A 26 -14.78 24.95 26.08
CA VAL A 26 -13.58 25.78 26.26
C VAL A 26 -12.94 25.97 24.87
N PRO A 27 -12.64 27.20 24.43
CA PRO A 27 -12.01 27.41 23.14
C PRO A 27 -10.56 26.93 23.20
N PHE A 28 -10.27 25.79 22.57
CA PHE A 28 -8.91 25.31 22.39
C PHE A 28 -8.24 26.13 21.27
N VAL A 29 -7.51 27.17 21.66
CA VAL A 29 -6.57 27.86 20.77
C VAL A 29 -5.35 26.96 20.61
N SER A 30 -5.41 26.05 19.64
CA SER A 30 -4.19 25.37 19.18
C SER A 30 -3.41 26.33 18.30
N LYS A 31 -2.39 26.98 18.87
CA LYS A 31 -1.30 27.51 18.05
C LYS A 31 -0.61 26.31 17.39
N TYR A 32 -1.04 25.99 16.18
CA TYR A 32 -0.43 24.98 15.32
C TYR A 32 0.98 25.47 14.97
N VAL A 33 1.99 24.97 15.68
CA VAL A 33 3.38 25.15 15.28
C VAL A 33 3.66 24.09 14.20
N LYS A 34 3.62 24.53 12.93
CA LYS A 34 4.12 23.76 11.79
C LYS A 34 5.65 23.64 11.91
N HIS A 35 6.14 22.61 12.59
CA HIS A 35 7.50 22.11 12.37
C HIS A 35 7.45 20.78 11.60
N MET A 36 7.01 20.86 10.34
CA MET A 36 7.43 19.92 9.31
C MET A 36 8.42 20.67 8.44
N HIS A 37 9.67 20.76 8.90
CA HIS A 37 10.76 21.17 8.01
C HIS A 37 10.94 20.06 6.97
N GLN A 38 10.28 20.26 5.84
CA GLN A 38 10.88 20.21 4.50
C GLN A 38 12.36 19.77 4.52
N LYS A 39 12.60 18.46 4.51
CA LYS A 39 13.84 17.88 3.97
C LYS A 39 13.66 17.64 2.47
N GLU A 40 13.15 18.63 1.73
CA GLU A 40 12.78 18.44 0.33
C GLU A 40 13.94 18.62 -0.68
N ASN A 41 15.16 18.99 -0.27
CA ASN A 41 16.21 19.30 -1.27
C ASN A 41 17.58 18.60 -1.12
N LYS A 42 17.79 17.71 -0.13
CA LYS A 42 19.07 16.95 0.00
C LYS A 42 18.98 15.49 -0.48
N GLN A 43 17.77 15.00 -0.76
CA GLN A 43 17.46 13.61 -1.06
C GLN A 43 17.35 13.30 -2.58
N ARG A 44 17.79 14.20 -3.47
CA ARG A 44 17.84 13.90 -4.93
C ARG A 44 19.20 13.38 -5.40
N SER A 45 20.28 13.72 -4.71
CA SER A 45 21.66 13.54 -5.22
C SER A 45 22.29 12.16 -4.94
N LEU A 46 21.77 11.38 -3.98
CA LEU A 46 22.41 10.11 -3.55
C LEU A 46 21.84 8.84 -4.21
N PHE A 47 20.84 8.98 -5.10
CA PHE A 47 20.09 7.85 -5.68
C PHE A 47 20.60 7.34 -7.01
N LEU A 48 21.58 8.01 -7.64
CA LEU A 48 21.95 7.67 -9.02
C LEU A 48 22.68 6.33 -9.17
N ASN A 49 23.38 5.84 -8.13
CA ASN A 49 24.25 4.66 -8.25
C ASN A 49 23.73 3.42 -7.50
N CYS A 50 22.52 3.45 -6.93
CA CYS A 50 21.99 2.29 -6.21
C CYS A 50 21.46 1.24 -7.21
N VAL A 51 22.08 0.06 -7.23
CA VAL A 51 21.68 -1.09 -8.08
C VAL A 51 20.22 -1.50 -7.87
N CYS A 52 19.69 -1.35 -6.65
CA CYS A 52 18.28 -1.60 -6.36
C CYS A 52 17.36 -0.50 -6.92
N CYS A 53 17.73 0.77 -6.73
CA CYS A 53 16.92 1.90 -7.22
C CYS A 53 17.00 2.06 -8.74
N ALA A 54 18.01 1.50 -9.41
CA ALA A 54 18.13 1.51 -10.86
C ALA A 54 16.94 0.84 -11.57
N SER A 55 16.30 -0.15 -10.93
CA SER A 55 15.08 -0.79 -11.46
C SER A 55 13.79 -0.01 -11.18
N ILE A 56 13.84 1.10 -10.43
CA ILE A 56 12.69 1.97 -10.21
C ILE A 56 12.59 2.96 -11.36
N ILE A 57 11.47 2.92 -12.08
CA ILE A 57 11.13 3.87 -13.14
C ILE A 57 11.03 5.26 -12.51
N LYS A 58 11.84 6.18 -13.04
CA LYS A 58 11.87 7.58 -12.62
C LYS A 58 10.89 8.35 -13.48
N GLY A 59 10.02 9.14 -12.83
CA GLY A 59 9.09 10.02 -13.52
C GLY A 59 7.89 10.35 -12.65
N ASP A 60 7.17 11.38 -13.07
CA ASP A 60 6.03 11.93 -12.33
C ASP A 60 4.71 11.37 -12.88
N SER A 61 4.78 10.44 -13.83
CA SER A 61 3.63 9.79 -14.43
C SER A 61 3.96 8.43 -15.00
N ILE A 62 2.95 7.56 -15.06
CA ILE A 62 2.98 6.27 -15.76
C ILE A 62 1.79 6.18 -16.71
N ASP A 63 1.92 5.38 -17.76
CA ASP A 63 0.79 5.06 -18.63
C ASP A 63 -0.07 3.95 -17.99
N HIS A 64 -1.38 4.13 -18.02
CA HIS A 64 -2.35 3.13 -17.61
C HIS A 64 -2.17 1.86 -18.44
N PRO A 65 -2.05 0.67 -17.82
CA PRO A 65 -1.66 -0.56 -18.53
C PRO A 65 -2.58 -0.95 -19.69
N THR A 66 -3.89 -0.74 -19.55
CA THR A 66 -4.88 -1.03 -20.61
C THR A 66 -5.31 0.18 -21.44
N GLN A 67 -5.55 1.33 -20.81
CA GLN A 67 -6.11 2.52 -21.48
C GLN A 67 -5.05 3.44 -22.12
N GLY A 68 -3.78 3.31 -21.76
CA GLY A 68 -2.70 4.20 -22.21
C GLY A 68 -2.80 5.65 -21.69
N THR A 69 -3.77 5.97 -20.83
CA THR A 69 -3.92 7.29 -20.23
C THR A 69 -2.82 7.56 -19.21
N LYS A 70 -2.31 8.80 -19.17
CA LYS A 70 -1.24 9.17 -18.23
C LYS A 70 -1.80 9.36 -16.81
N ILE A 71 -1.25 8.62 -15.87
CA ILE A 71 -1.56 8.71 -14.45
C ILE A 71 -0.41 9.44 -13.75
N LYS A 72 -0.72 10.56 -13.10
CA LYS A 72 0.27 11.30 -12.29
C LYS A 72 0.60 10.54 -11.02
N LEU A 73 1.89 10.46 -10.72
CA LEU A 73 2.46 9.95 -9.49
C LEU A 73 2.86 11.11 -8.59
N HIS A 74 2.65 10.97 -7.30
CA HIS A 74 2.94 12.03 -6.32
C HIS A 74 4.03 11.61 -5.33
N ASP A 75 4.30 10.31 -5.22
CA ASP A 75 5.24 9.76 -4.25
C ASP A 75 6.48 9.22 -4.97
N TYR A 76 7.63 9.39 -4.33
CA TYR A 76 8.88 8.76 -4.75
C TYR A 76 9.33 7.79 -3.67
N ALA A 77 9.90 6.66 -4.08
CA ALA A 77 10.47 5.68 -3.17
C ALA A 77 11.89 5.33 -3.56
N THR A 78 12.63 4.87 -2.57
CA THR A 78 14.00 4.40 -2.66
C THR A 78 14.05 2.97 -2.14
N CYS A 79 15.22 2.32 -2.22
CA CYS A 79 15.40 0.97 -1.66
C CYS A 79 15.16 0.90 -0.14
N ASP A 80 15.20 2.03 0.57
CA ASP A 80 15.02 2.13 2.01
C ASP A 80 13.61 2.58 2.42
N SER A 81 12.81 3.04 1.45
CA SER A 81 11.41 3.41 1.69
C SER A 81 10.61 2.22 2.20
N LYS A 82 9.76 2.49 3.19
CA LYS A 82 8.85 1.51 3.77
C LYS A 82 7.42 1.70 3.28
N GLY A 83 6.69 0.60 3.17
CA GLY A 83 5.27 0.61 2.85
C GLY A 83 4.97 1.12 1.45
N VAL A 84 5.66 0.55 0.47
CA VAL A 84 5.57 0.96 -0.92
C VAL A 84 4.45 0.18 -1.59
N ILE A 85 3.50 0.89 -2.21
CA ILE A 85 2.58 0.32 -3.19
C ILE A 85 3.21 0.53 -4.56
N TYR A 86 3.38 -0.56 -5.30
CA TYR A 86 4.09 -0.55 -6.56
C TYR A 86 3.28 -1.20 -7.68
N MET A 87 3.66 -0.86 -8.90
CA MET A 87 3.29 -1.59 -10.11
C MET A 87 4.58 -2.15 -10.71
N LEU A 88 4.60 -3.45 -10.96
CA LEU A 88 5.71 -4.13 -11.61
C LEU A 88 5.34 -4.45 -13.06
N LYS A 89 6.15 -3.97 -13.99
CA LYS A 89 6.04 -4.32 -15.41
C LYS A 89 6.98 -5.47 -15.74
N CYS A 90 6.41 -6.54 -16.29
CA CYS A 90 7.16 -7.64 -16.86
C CYS A 90 7.44 -7.35 -18.34
N PRO A 91 8.63 -7.69 -18.88
CA PRO A 91 8.89 -7.60 -20.32
C PRO A 91 7.92 -8.42 -21.18
N CYS A 92 7.23 -9.41 -20.61
CA CYS A 92 6.16 -10.16 -21.28
C CYS A 92 4.83 -9.38 -21.45
N GLY A 93 4.77 -8.13 -21.01
CA GLY A 93 3.55 -7.31 -21.05
C GLY A 93 2.60 -7.52 -19.87
N LEU A 94 2.89 -8.47 -18.97
CA LEU A 94 2.14 -8.62 -17.72
C LEU A 94 2.48 -7.50 -16.75
N VAL A 95 1.45 -7.07 -16.02
CA VAL A 95 1.55 -6.03 -14.99
C VAL A 95 1.06 -6.61 -13.68
N TYR A 96 1.79 -6.35 -12.60
CA TYR A 96 1.43 -6.76 -11.26
C TYR A 96 1.31 -5.52 -10.37
N VAL A 97 0.23 -5.43 -9.59
CA VAL A 97 0.08 -4.42 -8.55
C VAL A 97 0.26 -5.11 -7.21
N GLY A 98 1.07 -4.52 -6.34
CA GLY A 98 1.39 -5.12 -5.05
C GLY A 98 1.86 -4.12 -4.01
N GLN A 99 1.92 -4.58 -2.77
CA GLN A 99 2.54 -3.87 -1.67
C GLN A 99 3.81 -4.56 -1.19
N THR A 100 4.80 -3.78 -0.75
CA THR A 100 5.99 -4.31 -0.09
C THR A 100 6.41 -3.45 1.09
N ALA A 101 6.95 -4.12 2.12
CA ALA A 101 7.64 -3.44 3.19
C ALA A 101 8.91 -2.75 2.66
N ARG A 102 9.68 -3.40 1.77
CA ARG A 102 10.94 -2.90 1.21
C ARG A 102 11.20 -3.47 -0.17
N ILE A 103 11.50 -2.59 -1.13
CA ILE A 103 11.75 -2.96 -2.54
C ILE A 103 12.97 -3.88 -2.67
N LYS A 104 14.05 -3.62 -1.90
CA LYS A 104 15.29 -4.39 -2.00
C LYS A 104 15.11 -5.86 -1.67
N GLU A 105 14.42 -6.14 -0.56
CA GLU A 105 14.14 -7.51 -0.08
C GLU A 105 13.22 -8.22 -1.09
N HIS A 106 12.12 -7.57 -1.46
CA HIS A 106 11.14 -8.16 -2.36
C HIS A 106 11.70 -8.45 -3.76
N LYS A 107 12.59 -7.60 -4.29
CA LYS A 107 13.31 -7.87 -5.55
C LYS A 107 14.15 -9.16 -5.47
N GLY A 108 14.74 -9.43 -4.31
CA GLY A 108 15.46 -10.67 -4.02
C GLY A 108 14.54 -11.88 -4.07
N ASP A 109 13.40 -11.78 -3.38
CA ASP A 109 12.40 -12.86 -3.27
C ASP A 109 11.81 -13.25 -4.62
N ILE A 110 11.55 -12.28 -5.51
CA ILE A 110 10.94 -12.52 -6.81
C ILE A 110 11.79 -13.46 -7.69
N CYS A 111 13.10 -13.26 -7.73
CA CYS A 111 13.96 -14.06 -8.62
C CYS A 111 14.61 -15.26 -7.93
N ASN A 112 14.63 -15.31 -6.60
CA ASN A 112 15.13 -16.45 -5.84
C ASN A 112 13.96 -17.27 -5.28
N LEU A 113 13.04 -17.68 -6.17
CA LEU A 113 11.87 -18.45 -5.80
C LEU A 113 12.27 -19.72 -5.02
N LYS A 114 11.70 -19.87 -3.83
CA LYS A 114 11.67 -21.14 -3.09
C LYS A 114 10.23 -21.62 -3.03
N GLN A 115 9.95 -22.74 -3.66
CA GLN A 115 8.62 -23.36 -3.66
C GLN A 115 8.15 -23.61 -2.23
N ASP A 116 6.84 -23.46 -2.00
CA ASP A 116 6.20 -23.67 -0.70
C ASP A 116 6.71 -22.76 0.44
N THR A 117 7.21 -21.57 0.09
CA THR A 117 7.61 -20.54 1.07
C THR A 117 6.86 -19.23 0.89
N TYR A 118 7.04 -18.27 1.78
CA TYR A 118 6.48 -16.93 1.65
C TYR A 118 6.93 -16.19 0.37
N THR A 119 8.03 -16.63 -0.24
CA THR A 119 8.54 -16.08 -1.51
C THR A 119 7.82 -16.67 -2.73
N ASP A 120 6.97 -17.69 -2.55
CA ASP A 120 6.17 -18.34 -3.59
C ASP A 120 4.92 -17.52 -3.95
N THR A 121 5.18 -16.39 -4.56
CA THR A 121 4.18 -15.45 -5.06
C THR A 121 3.88 -15.72 -6.54
N ALA A 122 2.72 -15.25 -7.04
CA ALA A 122 2.40 -15.38 -8.46
C ALA A 122 3.47 -14.75 -9.37
N VAL A 123 4.01 -13.60 -8.95
CA VAL A 123 5.09 -12.92 -9.67
C VAL A 123 6.39 -13.72 -9.65
N SER A 124 6.79 -14.30 -8.52
CA SER A 124 8.04 -15.09 -8.46
C SER A 124 7.93 -16.41 -9.24
N ARG A 125 6.77 -17.08 -9.20
CA ARG A 125 6.50 -18.24 -10.07
C ARG A 125 6.61 -17.87 -11.54
N HIS A 126 5.93 -16.80 -11.97
CA HIS A 126 6.01 -16.34 -13.35
C HIS A 126 7.45 -16.05 -13.78
N PHE A 127 8.20 -15.32 -12.97
CA PHE A 127 9.60 -14.98 -13.27
C PHE A 127 10.49 -16.22 -13.35
N ASN A 128 10.30 -17.21 -12.48
CA ASN A 128 11.04 -18.46 -12.52
C ASN A 128 10.67 -19.34 -13.73
N THR A 129 9.39 -19.38 -14.12
CA THR A 129 8.91 -20.14 -15.27
C THR A 129 9.43 -19.57 -16.59
N VAL A 130 9.37 -18.25 -16.76
CA VAL A 130 9.78 -17.56 -18.00
C VAL A 130 11.29 -17.21 -18.00
N LYS A 131 12.01 -17.56 -16.93
CA LYS A 131 13.46 -17.34 -16.78
C LYS A 131 13.88 -15.87 -16.93
N HIS A 132 13.06 -14.97 -16.38
CA HIS A 132 13.40 -13.56 -16.31
C HIS A 132 14.50 -13.28 -15.26
N THR A 133 15.35 -12.30 -15.55
CA THR A 133 16.44 -11.88 -14.66
C THR A 133 16.05 -10.65 -13.83
N HIS A 134 16.74 -10.43 -12.71
CA HIS A 134 16.53 -9.27 -11.84
C HIS A 134 16.63 -7.91 -12.54
N GLY A 135 17.40 -7.82 -13.64
CA GLY A 135 17.61 -6.58 -14.40
C GLY A 135 16.42 -6.21 -15.29
N GLN A 136 15.53 -7.17 -15.58
CA GLN A 136 14.36 -6.97 -16.42
C GLN A 136 13.13 -6.47 -15.63
N LEU A 137 13.20 -6.47 -14.31
CA LEU A 137 12.16 -5.94 -13.43
C LEU A 137 12.12 -4.42 -13.51
N GLN A 138 10.96 -3.87 -13.86
CA GLN A 138 10.72 -2.43 -13.81
C GLN A 138 9.64 -2.11 -12.79
N TRP A 139 9.99 -1.30 -11.80
CA TRP A 139 9.12 -0.90 -10.69
C TRP A 139 8.61 0.50 -10.92
N SER A 140 7.31 0.72 -10.84
CA SER A 140 6.72 2.04 -10.72
C SER A 140 6.18 2.22 -9.31
N VAL A 141 6.55 3.30 -8.64
CA VAL A 141 6.05 3.61 -7.30
C VAL A 141 4.70 4.29 -7.45
N LEU A 142 3.64 3.63 -7.00
CA LEU A 142 2.28 4.17 -7.07
C LEU A 142 1.97 5.06 -5.88
N ALA A 143 2.36 4.62 -4.68
CA ALA A 143 2.21 5.37 -3.45
C ALA A 143 3.20 4.90 -2.37
N VAL A 144 3.51 5.77 -1.42
CA VAL A 144 4.26 5.42 -0.21
C VAL A 144 3.39 5.66 1.02
N VAL A 145 3.04 4.60 1.74
CA VAL A 145 2.22 4.69 2.95
C VAL A 145 3.13 4.91 4.14
N GLN A 146 2.97 6.07 4.79
CA GLN A 146 3.72 6.38 6.01
C GLN A 146 3.21 5.56 7.22
N PRO A 147 4.11 5.03 8.06
CA PRO A 147 3.74 4.39 9.32
C PRO A 147 2.87 5.31 10.19
N LEU A 148 1.86 4.73 10.82
CA LEU A 148 0.95 5.49 11.69
C LEU A 148 1.62 5.70 13.04
N SER A 149 1.68 6.95 13.51
CA SER A 149 2.34 7.33 14.78
C SER A 149 1.55 6.96 16.04
N ARG A 150 0.27 6.61 15.92
CA ARG A 150 -0.62 6.26 17.06
C ARG A 150 -1.42 4.98 16.78
N GLY A 151 -0.83 3.82 17.06
CA GLY A 151 -1.54 2.53 17.24
C GLY A 151 -2.42 2.01 16.09
N GLY A 152 -2.46 2.67 14.94
CA GLY A 152 -3.31 2.27 13.83
C GLY A 152 -2.77 1.05 13.08
N ASN A 153 -3.66 0.29 12.44
CA ASN A 153 -3.28 -0.88 11.67
C ASN A 153 -2.65 -0.47 10.32
N PHE A 154 -1.32 -0.34 10.31
CA PHE A 154 -0.55 0.02 9.12
C PHE A 154 -0.79 -0.94 7.95
N LYS A 155 -0.88 -2.25 8.21
CA LYS A 155 -1.12 -3.27 7.19
C LYS A 155 -2.48 -3.08 6.52
N GLN A 156 -3.53 -2.81 7.30
CA GLN A 156 -4.86 -2.53 6.76
C GLN A 156 -4.87 -1.30 5.85
N LYS A 157 -4.15 -0.24 6.23
CA LYS A 157 -4.03 0.96 5.40
C LYS A 157 -3.30 0.69 4.08
N MET A 158 -2.27 -0.15 4.10
CA MET A 158 -1.60 -0.55 2.86
C MET A 158 -2.52 -1.38 1.95
N LEU A 159 -3.24 -2.36 2.51
CA LEU A 159 -4.21 -3.18 1.77
C LEU A 159 -5.30 -2.33 1.12
N GLN A 160 -5.86 -1.36 1.85
CA GLN A 160 -6.83 -0.43 1.28
C GLN A 160 -6.24 0.38 0.12
N ARG A 161 -4.98 0.82 0.25
CA ARG A 161 -4.32 1.60 -0.81
C ARG A 161 -4.01 0.75 -2.03
N GLU A 162 -3.60 -0.50 -1.83
CA GLU A 162 -3.36 -1.50 -2.87
C GLU A 162 -4.65 -1.78 -3.66
N VAL A 163 -5.75 -2.09 -2.98
CA VAL A 163 -7.07 -2.32 -3.63
C VAL A 163 -7.51 -1.10 -4.44
N ASN A 164 -7.35 0.11 -3.91
CA ASN A 164 -7.68 1.32 -4.65
C ASN A 164 -6.86 1.46 -5.95
N TRP A 165 -5.61 1.01 -5.96
CA TRP A 165 -4.76 1.03 -7.15
C TRP A 165 -5.09 -0.08 -8.14
N ILE A 166 -5.38 -1.29 -7.67
CA ILE A 166 -5.90 -2.43 -8.46
C ILE A 166 -7.16 -1.97 -9.23
N LEU A 167 -8.14 -1.38 -8.53
CA LEU A 167 -9.36 -0.86 -9.14
C LEU A 167 -9.08 0.28 -10.13
N LYS A 168 -8.17 1.20 -9.78
CA LYS A 168 -7.83 2.34 -10.65
C LYS A 168 -7.11 1.91 -11.93
N LEU A 169 -6.34 0.81 -11.88
CA LEU A 169 -5.56 0.31 -13.00
C LEU A 169 -6.27 -0.81 -13.77
N ASN A 170 -7.42 -1.30 -13.28
CA ASN A 170 -8.11 -2.49 -13.77
C ASN A 170 -7.13 -3.66 -13.98
N SER A 171 -6.30 -3.93 -12.97
CA SER A 171 -5.22 -4.91 -12.98
C SER A 171 -5.33 -5.87 -11.82
#